data_AF-A0A7Y2MX30-F1
#
_entry.id   AF-A0A7Y2MX30-F1
#
_cell.length_a   1.000
_cell.length_b   1.000
_cell.length_c   1.000
_cell.angle_alpha   90.00
_cell.angle_beta   90.00
_cell.angle_gamma   90.00
#
_symmetry.space_group_name_H-M   'P 1'
#
loop_
_entity.id
_entity.type
_entity.pdbx_description
1 polymer ?
#
loop_
_entity_poly.entity_id
_entity_poly.type
_entity_poly.pdbx_seq_one_letter_code
_entity_poly.pdbx_strand_id
1 'polypeptide(L)'
;GLEAIAERGGDLHRWALEITADTAARIGDKTFAVSLYRQALETGRENFATRLALADVLLQQGEADAVLDLLDGHKENVSAMIRMAIARKRAGRSTEDRMVERIEASFSGMTPETLDDPRLRDRAIFELRYNDDPTLALQYTVANWQQQKGPEDFDLLRETAAKTNDPVALALVATWQAKKSEEARI
;
A
#
# COMPACT_ATOMS: atom_id res chain seq x y z
N GLY A 1 -31.62 3.17 16.46
CA GLY A 1 -32.35 4.35 15.95
C GLY A 1 -32.06 4.54 14.48
N LEU A 2 -32.81 5.42 13.80
CA LEU A 2 -32.65 5.70 12.36
C LEU A 2 -31.23 6.18 12.00
N GLU A 3 -30.58 6.94 12.89
CA GLU A 3 -29.18 7.37 12.74
C GLU A 3 -28.22 6.17 12.64
N ALA A 4 -28.34 5.19 13.54
CA ALA A 4 -27.50 3.99 13.51
C ALA A 4 -27.74 3.07 12.28
N ILE A 5 -28.86 3.24 11.56
CA ILE A 5 -29.14 2.54 10.30
C ILE A 5 -28.53 3.32 9.14
N ALA A 6 -28.66 4.65 9.14
CA ALA A 6 -28.04 5.53 8.15
C ALA A 6 -26.50 5.45 8.20
N GLU A 7 -25.92 5.41 9.40
CA GLU A 7 -24.48 5.21 9.59
C GLU A 7 -24.00 3.87 9.03
N ARG A 8 -24.71 2.78 9.33
CA ARG A 8 -24.37 1.45 8.77
C ARG A 8 -24.52 1.39 7.26
N GLY A 9 -25.53 2.08 6.70
CA GLY A 9 -25.71 2.19 5.25
C GLY A 9 -24.58 2.96 4.58
N GLY A 10 -24.13 4.06 5.20
CA GLY A 10 -22.96 4.82 4.75
C GLY A 10 -21.67 4.01 4.81
N ASP A 11 -21.45 3.26 5.90
CA ASP A 11 -20.29 2.38 6.04
C ASP A 11 -20.26 1.27 4.99
N LEU A 12 -21.42 0.66 4.70
CA LEU A 12 -21.53 -0.38 3.69
C LEU A 12 -21.27 0.17 2.27
N HIS A 13 -21.79 1.36 1.97
CA HIS A 13 -21.57 2.02 0.69
C HIS A 13 -20.08 2.34 0.49
N ARG A 14 -19.41 2.92 1.50
CA ARG A 14 -17.97 3.20 1.46
C ARG A 14 -17.17 1.90 1.26
N TRP A 15 -17.46 0.87 2.04
CA TRP A 15 -16.77 -0.42 1.91
C TRP A 15 -16.92 -1.02 0.50
N ALA A 16 -18.12 -0.93 -0.09
CA ALA A 16 -18.35 -1.40 -1.46
C ALA A 16 -17.54 -0.59 -2.48
N LEU A 17 -17.42 0.74 -2.32
CA LEU A 17 -16.56 1.57 -3.15
C LEU A 17 -15.08 1.18 -3.02
N GLU A 18 -14.58 0.96 -1.80
CA GLU A 18 -13.20 0.57 -1.51
C GLU A 18 -12.84 -0.77 -2.19
N ILE A 19 -13.66 -1.81 -1.99
CA ILE A 19 -13.41 -3.13 -2.61
C ILE A 19 -13.49 -3.06 -4.14
N THR A 20 -14.40 -2.23 -4.68
CA THR A 20 -14.50 -2.02 -6.13
C THR A 20 -13.27 -1.27 -6.65
N ALA A 21 -12.79 -0.27 -5.92
CA ALA A 21 -11.61 0.51 -6.27
C ALA A 21 -10.35 -0.36 -6.26
N ASP A 22 -10.15 -1.18 -5.22
CA ASP A 22 -9.02 -2.10 -5.13
C ASP A 22 -9.05 -3.10 -6.30
N THR A 23 -10.24 -3.55 -6.68
CA THR A 23 -10.42 -4.49 -7.80
C THR A 23 -10.12 -3.82 -9.13
N ALA A 24 -10.64 -2.61 -9.36
CA ALA A 24 -10.33 -1.80 -10.54
C ALA A 24 -8.81 -1.54 -10.66
N ALA A 25 -8.14 -1.21 -9.55
CA ALA A 25 -6.69 -1.00 -9.54
C ALA A 25 -5.93 -2.27 -9.92
N ARG A 26 -6.31 -3.44 -9.37
CA ARG A 26 -5.67 -4.73 -9.64
C ARG A 26 -5.85 -5.20 -11.09
N ILE A 27 -6.98 -4.90 -11.73
CA ILE A 27 -7.19 -5.21 -13.16
C ILE A 27 -6.61 -4.15 -14.11
N GLY A 28 -6.00 -3.09 -13.57
CA GLY A 28 -5.32 -2.04 -14.33
C GLY A 28 -6.18 -0.83 -14.71
N ASP A 29 -7.46 -0.78 -14.34
CA ASP A 29 -8.32 0.39 -14.52
C ASP A 29 -8.10 1.42 -13.41
N LYS A 30 -6.90 2.03 -13.45
CA LYS A 30 -6.46 3.00 -12.44
C LYS A 30 -7.32 4.26 -12.40
N THR A 31 -7.83 4.70 -13.55
CA THR A 31 -8.69 5.88 -13.63
C THR A 31 -10.01 5.65 -12.92
N PHE A 32 -10.63 4.48 -13.12
CA PHE A 32 -11.85 4.14 -12.40
C PHE A 32 -11.59 3.92 -10.90
N ALA A 33 -10.47 3.27 -10.55
CA ALA A 33 -10.07 3.10 -9.15
C ALA A 33 -9.92 4.44 -8.41
N VAL A 34 -9.25 5.43 -9.02
CA VAL A 34 -9.12 6.79 -8.46
C VAL A 34 -10.47 7.44 -8.23
N SER A 35 -11.40 7.33 -9.19
CA SER A 35 -12.75 7.87 -9.04
C SER A 35 -13.50 7.24 -7.86
N LEU A 36 -13.41 5.92 -7.71
CA LEU A 36 -14.08 5.19 -6.64
C LEU A 36 -13.49 5.50 -5.26
N TYR A 37 -12.16 5.58 -5.13
CA TYR A 37 -11.54 5.98 -3.86
C TYR A 37 -11.89 7.42 -3.47
N ARG A 38 -11.97 8.35 -4.43
CA ARG A 38 -12.40 9.73 -4.15
C ARG A 38 -13.84 9.76 -3.62
N GLN A 39 -14.75 9.03 -4.28
CA GLN A 39 -16.12 8.87 -3.79
C GLN A 39 -16.17 8.25 -2.38
N ALA A 40 -15.31 7.26 -2.10
CA ALA A 40 -15.23 6.64 -0.77
C ALA A 40 -14.76 7.64 0.30
N LEU A 41 -13.83 8.55 -0.02
CA LEU A 41 -13.38 9.60 0.90
C LEU A 41 -14.42 10.71 1.12
N GLU A 42 -15.32 10.93 0.15
CA GLU A 42 -16.40 11.91 0.24
C GLU A 42 -17.54 11.47 1.18
N THR A 43 -17.60 10.21 1.60
CA THR A 43 -18.65 9.74 2.54
C THR A 43 -18.49 10.29 3.98
N GLY A 44 -17.54 11.20 4.22
CA GLY A 44 -17.48 12.07 5.40
C GLY A 44 -16.86 11.45 6.66
N ARG A 45 -16.44 10.19 6.62
CA ARG A 45 -15.65 9.55 7.69
C ARG A 45 -14.23 9.35 7.22
N GLU A 46 -13.28 9.94 7.93
CA GLU A 46 -11.85 9.80 7.65
C GLU A 46 -11.46 8.31 7.61
N ASN A 47 -10.98 7.87 6.44
CA ASN A 47 -10.38 6.55 6.27
C ASN A 47 -8.96 6.73 5.71
N PHE A 48 -7.98 6.71 6.62
CA PHE A 48 -6.59 6.90 6.26
C PHE A 48 -6.06 5.78 5.36
N ALA A 49 -6.53 4.53 5.53
CA ALA A 49 -6.15 3.42 4.67
C ALA A 49 -6.59 3.65 3.22
N THR A 50 -7.82 4.14 3.01
CA THR A 50 -8.34 4.52 1.68
C THR A 50 -7.53 5.65 1.05
N ARG A 51 -7.08 6.61 1.86
CA ARG A 51 -6.19 7.68 1.40
C ARG A 51 -4.82 7.15 0.93
N LEU A 52 -4.24 6.20 1.67
CA LEU A 52 -2.98 5.56 1.27
C LEU A 52 -3.15 4.71 0.00
N ALA A 53 -4.24 3.96 -0.12
CA ALA A 53 -4.56 3.17 -1.32
C ALA A 53 -4.74 4.07 -2.56
N LEU A 54 -5.45 5.19 -2.41
CA LEU A 54 -5.56 6.20 -3.47
C LEU A 54 -4.19 6.78 -3.84
N ALA A 55 -3.35 7.11 -2.85
CA ALA A 55 -1.99 7.60 -3.10
C ALA A 55 -1.15 6.56 -3.88
N ASP A 56 -1.27 5.28 -3.58
CA ASP A 56 -0.56 4.21 -4.29
C ASP A 56 -1.00 4.11 -5.76
N VAL A 57 -2.30 4.24 -6.06
CA VAL A 57 -2.80 4.25 -7.44
C VAL A 57 -2.33 5.50 -8.19
N LEU A 58 -2.38 6.68 -7.56
CA LEU A 58 -1.88 7.93 -8.15
C LEU A 58 -0.37 7.85 -8.45
N LEU A 59 0.42 7.29 -7.53
CA LEU A 59 1.84 7.01 -7.75
C LEU A 59 2.05 6.10 -8.96
N GLN A 60 1.22 5.08 -9.15
CA GLN A 60 1.26 4.18 -10.31
C GLN A 60 0.81 4.85 -11.63
N GLN A 61 0.12 5.98 -11.59
CA GLN A 61 -0.22 6.81 -12.74
C GLN A 61 0.82 7.91 -13.01
N GLY A 62 1.80 8.10 -12.12
CA GLY A 62 2.77 9.18 -12.22
C GLY A 62 2.26 10.53 -11.73
N GLU A 63 1.11 10.56 -11.06
CA GLU A 63 0.44 11.77 -10.57
C GLU A 63 1.04 12.25 -9.24
N ALA A 64 2.33 12.62 -9.28
CA ALA A 64 3.10 12.96 -8.08
C ALA A 64 2.52 14.16 -7.32
N ASP A 65 2.06 15.21 -8.02
CA ASP A 65 1.47 16.39 -7.39
C ASP A 65 0.18 16.04 -6.65
N ALA A 66 -0.68 15.21 -7.26
CA ALA A 66 -1.90 14.75 -6.61
C ALA A 66 -1.62 13.95 -5.33
N VAL A 67 -0.52 13.18 -5.28
CA VAL A 67 -0.11 12.45 -4.07
C VAL A 67 0.32 13.41 -2.97
N LEU A 68 1.10 14.44 -3.31
CA LEU A 68 1.57 15.43 -2.35
C LEU A 68 0.41 16.23 -1.77
N ASP A 69 -0.52 16.69 -2.60
CA ASP A 69 -1.71 17.41 -2.17
C ASP A 69 -2.61 16.53 -1.30
N LEU A 70 -2.81 15.27 -1.69
CA LEU A 70 -3.65 14.32 -0.95
C LEU A 70 -3.14 14.05 0.48
N LEU A 71 -1.82 14.09 0.68
CA LEU A 71 -1.14 13.70 1.92
C LEU A 71 -0.56 14.88 2.72
N ASP A 72 -0.69 16.12 2.25
CA ASP A 72 -0.07 17.30 2.88
C ASP A 72 -0.44 17.46 4.37
N GLY A 73 -1.69 17.13 4.74
CA GLY A 73 -2.17 17.16 6.13
C GLY A 73 -1.70 16.01 7.03
N HIS A 74 -0.92 15.04 6.51
CA HIS A 74 -0.58 13.79 7.21
C HIS A 74 0.93 13.56 7.35
N LYS A 75 1.73 14.63 7.32
CA LYS A 75 3.21 14.57 7.38
C LYS A 75 3.77 13.93 8.65
N GLU A 76 2.98 13.78 9.70
CA GLU A 76 3.38 13.10 10.93
C GLU A 76 3.24 11.57 10.85
N ASN A 77 2.51 11.06 9.86
CA ASN A 77 2.33 9.64 9.63
C ASN A 77 3.42 9.08 8.70
N VAL A 78 4.14 8.05 9.15
CA VAL A 78 5.25 7.45 8.38
C VAL A 78 4.81 6.88 7.04
N SER A 79 3.65 6.23 6.96
CA SER A 79 3.12 5.64 5.73
C SER A 79 2.80 6.71 4.68
N ALA A 80 2.35 7.89 5.12
CA ALA A 80 2.17 9.06 4.26
C ALA A 80 3.51 9.68 3.84
N MET A 81 4.45 9.87 4.79
CA MET A 81 5.79 10.39 4.49
C MET A 81 6.50 9.56 3.42
N ILE A 82 6.44 8.22 3.51
CA ILE A 82 7.02 7.32 2.51
C ILE A 82 6.46 7.60 1.11
N ARG A 83 5.14 7.68 0.96
CA ARG A 83 4.48 7.94 -0.34
C ARG A 83 4.79 9.33 -0.87
N MET A 84 4.88 10.34 0.00
CA MET A 84 5.33 11.68 -0.37
C MET A 84 6.79 11.68 -0.86
N ALA A 85 7.69 10.98 -0.18
CA ALA A 85 9.08 10.84 -0.58
C ALA A 85 9.21 10.14 -1.95
N ILE A 86 8.44 9.07 -2.17
CA ILE A 86 8.36 8.37 -3.47
C ILE A 86 7.83 9.31 -4.57
N ALA A 87 6.78 10.10 -4.30
CA ALA A 87 6.24 11.06 -5.24
C ALA A 87 7.28 12.11 -5.65
N ARG A 88 8.00 12.69 -4.68
CA ARG A 88 9.08 13.66 -4.94
C ARG A 88 10.20 13.05 -5.78
N LYS A 89 10.68 11.85 -5.41
CA LYS A 89 11.71 11.12 -6.15
C LYS A 89 11.30 10.89 -7.61
N ARG A 90 10.08 10.41 -7.86
CA ARG A 90 9.55 10.14 -9.21
C ARG A 90 9.36 11.42 -10.03
N ALA A 91 9.06 12.53 -9.38
CA ALA A 91 8.97 13.85 -10.01
C ALA A 91 10.34 14.53 -10.24
N GLY A 92 11.45 13.87 -9.89
CA GLY A 92 12.79 14.46 -9.99
C GLY A 92 13.03 15.63 -9.03
N ARG A 93 12.25 15.71 -7.94
CA ARG A 93 12.36 16.76 -6.92
C ARG A 93 13.20 16.25 -5.76
N SER A 94 13.97 17.14 -5.13
CA SER A 94 14.68 16.78 -3.91
C SER A 94 13.69 16.44 -2.80
N THR A 95 13.90 15.31 -2.13
CA THR A 95 13.27 15.04 -0.83
C THR A 95 14.07 15.78 0.24
N GLU A 96 13.39 16.39 1.21
CA GLU A 96 14.08 17.02 2.32
C GLU A 96 14.82 15.95 3.15
N ASP A 97 16.11 16.16 3.44
CA ASP A 97 16.92 15.21 4.22
C ASP A 97 16.23 14.84 5.54
N ARG A 98 15.63 15.83 6.21
CA ARG A 98 14.85 15.64 7.44
C ARG A 98 13.65 14.69 7.28
N MET A 99 13.01 14.64 6.11
CA MET A 99 11.90 13.70 5.88
C MET A 99 12.42 12.26 5.82
N VAL A 100 13.53 12.05 5.11
CA VAL A 100 14.17 10.73 5.00
C VAL A 100 14.67 10.27 6.37
N GLU A 101 15.34 11.15 7.12
CA GLU A 101 15.78 10.88 8.49
C GLU A 101 14.62 10.47 9.40
N ARG A 102 13.47 11.16 9.31
CA ARG A 102 12.26 10.81 10.08
C ARG A 102 11.68 9.46 9.68
N ILE A 103 11.68 9.12 8.39
CA ILE A 103 11.24 7.81 7.90
C ILE A 103 12.15 6.73 8.48
N GLU A 104 13.47 6.87 8.37
CA GLU A 104 14.42 5.89 8.89
C GLU A 104 14.36 5.76 10.41
N ALA A 105 14.26 6.89 11.13
CA ALA A 105 14.08 6.90 12.58
C ALA A 105 12.81 6.16 13.01
N SER A 106 11.75 6.21 12.20
CA SER A 106 10.50 5.49 12.47
C SER A 106 10.70 3.96 12.42
N PHE A 107 11.73 3.47 11.74
CA PHE A 107 12.07 2.05 11.65
C PHE A 107 13.26 1.65 12.53
N SER A 108 13.74 2.54 13.41
CA SER A 108 14.89 2.25 14.27
C SER A 108 14.68 0.99 15.11
N GLY A 109 15.60 0.03 15.01
CA GLY A 109 15.55 -1.26 15.71
C GLY A 109 14.62 -2.30 15.09
N MET A 110 13.96 -1.98 13.97
CA MET A 110 13.10 -2.91 13.24
C MET A 110 13.91 -3.79 12.29
N THR A 111 13.70 -5.09 12.37
CA THR A 111 14.29 -6.09 11.45
C THR A 111 13.20 -6.96 10.82
N PRO A 112 13.48 -7.69 9.72
CA PRO A 112 12.53 -8.63 9.15
C PRO A 112 12.03 -9.70 10.14
N GLU A 113 12.80 -10.02 11.18
CA GLU A 113 12.42 -10.99 12.22
C GLU A 113 11.47 -10.41 13.28
N THR A 114 11.16 -9.10 13.21
CA THR A 114 10.25 -8.45 14.15
C THR A 114 8.84 -9.01 13.96
N LEU A 115 8.32 -9.64 15.02
CA LEU A 115 6.99 -10.23 15.02
C LEU A 115 5.92 -9.16 15.29
N ASP A 116 4.78 -9.31 14.64
CA ASP A 116 3.56 -8.52 14.79
C ASP A 116 3.74 -7.01 14.59
N ASP A 117 4.69 -6.59 13.74
CA ASP A 117 4.88 -5.17 13.43
C ASP A 117 4.03 -4.76 12.21
N PRO A 118 3.01 -3.88 12.40
CA PRO A 118 2.13 -3.46 11.31
C PRO A 118 2.84 -2.65 10.23
N ARG A 119 4.09 -2.22 10.46
CA ARG A 119 4.88 -1.37 9.57
C ARG A 119 5.77 -2.16 8.61
N LEU A 120 5.76 -3.51 8.64
CA LEU A 120 6.59 -4.35 7.77
C LEU A 120 6.34 -4.03 6.29
N ARG A 121 5.07 -3.88 5.91
CA ARG A 121 4.67 -3.45 4.56
C ARG A 121 5.25 -2.09 4.20
N ASP A 122 5.15 -1.10 5.08
CA ASP A 122 5.64 0.24 4.82
C ASP A 122 7.18 0.26 4.67
N ARG A 123 7.90 -0.52 5.49
CA ARG A 123 9.35 -0.69 5.32
C ARG A 123 9.67 -1.31 3.95
N ALA A 124 8.98 -2.38 3.58
CA ALA A 124 9.18 -3.01 2.27
C ALA A 124 8.90 -2.05 1.10
N ILE A 125 7.83 -1.23 1.18
CA ILE A 125 7.52 -0.22 0.18
C ILE A 125 8.64 0.82 0.10
N PHE A 126 9.13 1.32 1.24
CA PHE A 126 10.20 2.31 1.27
C PHE A 126 11.48 1.78 0.62
N GLU A 127 11.90 0.56 0.97
CA GLU A 127 13.08 -0.07 0.38
C GLU A 127 12.92 -0.25 -1.14
N LEU A 128 11.78 -0.79 -1.57
CA LEU A 128 11.54 -1.11 -2.96
C LEU A 128 11.42 0.12 -3.86
N ARG A 129 10.77 1.18 -3.35
CA ARG A 129 10.33 2.32 -4.16
C ARG A 129 11.21 3.55 -3.99
N TYR A 130 11.79 3.73 -2.81
CA TYR A 130 12.58 4.91 -2.49
C TYR A 130 14.09 4.61 -2.45
N ASN A 131 14.51 3.51 -1.80
CA ASN A 131 15.93 3.13 -1.76
C ASN A 131 16.38 2.34 -3.00
N ASP A 132 15.43 1.87 -3.83
CA ASP A 132 15.69 0.95 -4.95
C ASP A 132 16.42 -0.34 -4.51
N ASP A 133 16.13 -0.83 -3.30
CA ASP A 133 16.68 -2.07 -2.76
C ASP A 133 15.62 -3.19 -2.76
N PRO A 134 15.47 -3.93 -3.88
CA PRO A 134 14.51 -5.03 -3.95
C PRO A 134 14.89 -6.21 -3.06
N THR A 135 16.17 -6.36 -2.68
CA THR A 135 16.64 -7.47 -1.86
C THR A 135 16.19 -7.29 -0.42
N LEU A 136 16.43 -6.11 0.17
CA LEU A 136 15.95 -5.79 1.50
C LEU A 136 14.42 -5.71 1.54
N ALA A 137 13.80 -5.15 0.50
CA ALA A 137 12.35 -5.15 0.36
C ALA A 137 11.75 -6.57 0.38
N LEU A 138 12.38 -7.54 -0.30
CA LEU A 138 11.92 -8.93 -0.28
C LEU A 138 11.92 -9.52 1.14
N GLN A 139 12.97 -9.26 1.93
CA GLN A 139 13.05 -9.76 3.30
C GLN A 139 11.86 -9.26 4.15
N TYR A 140 11.59 -7.95 4.12
CA TYR A 140 10.45 -7.37 4.83
C TYR A 140 9.11 -7.84 4.27
N THR A 141 9.00 -8.08 2.96
CA THR A 141 7.75 -8.54 2.36
C THR A 141 7.45 -10.01 2.71
N VAL A 142 8.47 -10.87 2.76
CA VAL A 142 8.33 -12.26 3.23
C VAL A 142 7.92 -12.27 4.71
N ALA A 143 8.55 -11.45 5.55
CA ALA A 143 8.19 -11.30 6.95
C ALA A 143 6.74 -10.83 7.12
N ASN A 144 6.36 -9.79 6.38
CA ASN A 144 4.99 -9.28 6.35
C ASN A 144 4.00 -10.37 5.93
N TRP A 145 4.28 -11.13 4.87
CA TRP A 145 3.40 -12.19 4.36
C TRP A 145 3.14 -13.33 5.37
N GLN A 146 4.10 -13.61 6.24
CA GLN A 146 3.91 -14.59 7.30
C GLN A 146 2.83 -14.16 8.29
N GLN A 147 2.70 -12.85 8.52
CA GLN A 147 1.82 -12.25 9.53
C GLN A 147 0.50 -11.73 8.93
N GLN A 148 0.58 -11.00 7.81
CA GLN A 148 -0.52 -10.36 7.10
C GLN A 148 -0.62 -10.92 5.68
N LYS A 149 -1.84 -11.29 5.25
CA LYS A 149 -2.08 -11.93 3.95
C LYS A 149 -3.11 -11.16 3.13
N GLY A 150 -3.00 -9.84 3.12
CA GLY A 150 -3.82 -8.96 2.31
C GLY A 150 -3.45 -9.05 0.82
N PRO A 151 -4.36 -8.71 -0.10
CA PRO A 151 -4.07 -8.66 -1.54
C PRO A 151 -2.85 -7.80 -1.88
N GLU A 152 -2.70 -6.65 -1.23
CA GLU A 152 -1.59 -5.71 -1.42
C GLU A 152 -0.24 -6.28 -0.93
N ASP A 153 -0.27 -7.11 0.13
CA ASP A 153 0.92 -7.82 0.63
C ASP A 153 1.38 -8.86 -0.40
N PHE A 154 0.42 -9.56 -0.99
CA PHE A 154 0.68 -10.56 -2.00
C PHE A 154 1.28 -9.96 -3.27
N ASP A 155 0.74 -8.83 -3.73
CA ASP A 155 1.26 -8.13 -4.91
C ASP A 155 2.68 -7.61 -4.67
N LEU A 156 2.95 -7.06 -3.49
CA LEU A 156 4.31 -6.64 -3.12
C LEU A 156 5.27 -7.84 -3.05
N LEU A 157 4.83 -8.98 -2.53
CA LEU A 157 5.64 -10.21 -2.45
C LEU A 157 5.98 -10.72 -3.84
N ARG A 158 4.99 -10.78 -4.73
CA ARG A 158 5.16 -11.20 -6.11
C ARG A 158 6.14 -10.30 -6.85
N GLU A 159 6.03 -8.99 -6.67
CA GLU A 159 6.93 -8.06 -7.33
C GLU A 159 8.37 -8.13 -6.82
N THR A 160 8.56 -8.17 -5.50
CA THR A 160 9.90 -8.28 -4.90
C THR A 160 10.57 -9.59 -5.29
N ALA A 161 9.84 -10.71 -5.24
CA ALA A 161 10.34 -12.01 -5.70
C ALA A 161 10.77 -12.00 -7.18
N ALA A 162 9.98 -11.35 -8.04
CA ALA A 162 10.31 -11.23 -9.46
C ALA A 162 11.54 -10.34 -9.70
N LYS A 163 11.68 -9.24 -8.95
CA LYS A 163 12.81 -8.30 -9.08
C LYS A 163 14.13 -8.87 -8.58
N THR A 164 14.10 -9.73 -7.56
CA THR A 164 15.30 -10.39 -7.03
C THR A 164 15.61 -11.70 -7.72
N ASN A 165 14.67 -12.26 -8.49
CA ASN A 165 14.74 -13.61 -9.06
C ASN A 165 15.03 -14.68 -7.98
N ASP A 166 14.51 -14.47 -6.76
CA ASP A 166 14.72 -15.39 -5.64
C ASP A 166 13.84 -16.65 -5.80
N PRO A 167 14.43 -17.85 -5.93
CA PRO A 167 13.68 -19.06 -6.23
C PRO A 167 12.75 -19.49 -5.10
N VAL A 168 13.09 -19.20 -3.84
CA VAL A 168 12.26 -19.57 -2.68
C VAL A 168 11.02 -18.70 -2.62
N ALA A 169 11.18 -17.38 -2.79
CA ALA A 169 10.08 -16.44 -2.82
C ALA A 169 9.17 -16.65 -4.04
N LEU A 170 9.73 -16.96 -5.21
CA LEU A 170 8.94 -17.31 -6.40
C LEU A 170 8.11 -18.58 -6.18
N ALA A 171 8.68 -19.61 -5.54
CA ALA A 171 7.94 -20.82 -5.19
C ALA A 171 6.81 -20.54 -4.17
N LEU A 172 7.06 -19.67 -3.19
CA LEU A 172 6.06 -19.20 -2.23
C LEU A 172 4.89 -18.52 -2.95
N VAL A 173 5.18 -17.60 -3.87
CA VAL A 173 4.17 -16.91 -4.70
C VAL A 173 3.34 -17.92 -5.49
N ALA A 174 3.99 -18.83 -6.22
CA ALA A 174 3.30 -19.83 -7.05
C ALA A 174 2.37 -20.74 -6.23
N THR A 175 2.81 -21.16 -5.05
CA THR A 175 2.02 -21.99 -4.12
C THR A 175 0.74 -21.28 -3.72
N TRP A 176 0.81 -20.00 -3.37
CA TRP A 176 -0.36 -19.22 -2.95
C TRP A 176 -1.31 -18.90 -4.11
N GLN A 177 -0.80 -18.66 -5.32
CA GLN A 177 -1.63 -18.47 -6.51
C GLN A 177 -2.45 -19.73 -6.83
N ALA A 178 -1.82 -20.90 -6.74
CA ALA A 178 -2.50 -22.17 -6.96
C ALA A 178 -3.62 -22.39 -5.94
N LYS A 179 -3.35 -22.14 -4.65
CA LYS A 179 -4.36 -22.25 -3.58
C LYS A 179 -5.57 -21.35 -3.83
N LYS A 180 -5.34 -20.08 -4.19
CA LYS A 180 -6.44 -19.13 -4.47
C LYS A 180 -7.26 -19.51 -5.69
N SER A 181 -6.62 -20.07 -6.72
CA SER A 181 -7.31 -20.52 -7.93
C SER A 181 -8.23 -21.71 -7.67
N GLU A 182 -7.85 -22.59 -6.75
CA GLU A 182 -8.69 -23.72 -6.33
C GLU A 182 -9.89 -23.26 -5.49
N GLU A 183 -9.67 -22.36 -4.53
CA GLU A 183 -10.75 -21.78 -3.71
C GLU A 183 -11.82 -21.07 -4.57
N ALA A 184 -11.42 -20.44 -5.68
CA ALA A 184 -12.34 -19.73 -6.57
C ALA A 184 -13.15 -20.63 -7.52
N ARG A 185 -12.84 -21.93 -7.60
CA ARG A 185 -13.54 -22.91 -8.46
C ARG A 185 -14.67 -23.67 -7.75
N ILE A 186 -14.77 -23.55 -6.43
CA ILE A 186 -15.77 -24.19 -5.56
C ILE A 186 -16.94 -23.21 -5.35
#